data_AF-A0A950BSA1-F1
#
_entry.id   AF-A0A950BSA1-F1
#
_cell.length_a   1.000
_cell.length_b   1.000
_cell.length_c   1.000
_cell.angle_alpha   90.00
_cell.angle_beta   90.00
_cell.angle_gamma   90.00
#
_symmetry.space_group_name_H-M   'P 1'
#
loop_
_entity.id
_entity.type
_entity.pdbx_description
1 polymer ?
#
loop_
_entity_poly.entity_id
_entity_poly.type
_entity_poly.pdbx_seq_one_letter_code
_entity_poly.pdbx_strand_id
1 'polypeptide(L)'
;MRHVIEAGTDASSLLLFDPGALPGDFERLFQSGSVEILERLDREGRACWITVDGDGGYSLHAYIDERVPRELERCAVEPETIEEFHVPTGRLVFAGSEYAFPEDDDFLRNHPHMGGSFLVQPGVYRLRVFRTQYPKHLVEQLFRNQASSWEYCLWMSMILLIPLAVAAWIGLVVIFFTTVHVPFPSFLAPLLGLVFASPFLVRRLETYRSAKERFTSLEREHPALVAQLECVRPNH
;
A
#
# COMPACT_ATOMS: atom_id res chain seq x y z
N MET A 1 -11.40 13.83 -12.01
CA MET A 1 -10.33 14.20 -11.07
C MET A 1 -9.68 12.92 -10.54
N ARG A 2 -8.35 12.91 -10.33
CA ARG A 2 -7.62 11.76 -9.79
C ARG A 2 -7.28 11.94 -8.31
N HIS A 3 -7.61 10.96 -7.48
CA HIS A 3 -7.17 10.84 -6.09
C HIS A 3 -6.28 9.61 -5.91
N VAL A 4 -5.24 9.74 -5.08
CA VAL A 4 -4.32 8.64 -4.72
C VAL A 4 -4.44 8.43 -3.22
N ILE A 5 -4.85 7.24 -2.81
CA ILE A 5 -5.08 6.88 -1.41
C ILE A 5 -4.27 5.64 -1.06
N GLU A 6 -3.57 5.66 0.07
CA GLU A 6 -2.87 4.51 0.63
C GLU A 6 -3.74 3.89 1.75
N ALA A 7 -3.75 2.56 1.85
CA ALA A 7 -4.43 1.81 2.90
C ALA A 7 -3.61 0.61 3.33
N GLY A 8 -3.81 0.17 4.56
CA GLY A 8 -3.22 -1.04 5.12
C GLY A 8 -4.32 -2.02 5.50
N THR A 9 -4.03 -3.32 5.40
CA THR A 9 -4.89 -4.38 5.90
C THR A 9 -4.08 -5.44 6.64
N ASP A 10 -4.64 -5.90 7.76
CA ASP A 10 -4.20 -7.05 8.56
C ASP A 10 -5.14 -8.26 8.39
N ALA A 11 -6.26 -8.09 7.68
CA ALA A 11 -7.25 -9.13 7.38
C ALA A 11 -7.31 -9.54 5.90
N SER A 12 -6.27 -9.24 5.11
CA SER A 12 -6.23 -9.46 3.66
C SER A 12 -7.48 -8.95 2.92
N SER A 13 -8.06 -7.83 3.37
CA SER A 13 -9.36 -7.34 2.94
C SER A 13 -9.46 -5.83 3.09
N LEU A 14 -9.86 -5.14 2.02
CA LEU A 14 -9.99 -3.69 1.96
C LEU A 14 -11.45 -3.30 1.72
N LEU A 15 -11.81 -2.09 2.15
CA LEU A 15 -13.13 -1.52 1.94
C LEU A 15 -13.01 -0.11 1.35
N LEU A 16 -13.80 0.15 0.30
CA LEU A 16 -14.09 1.50 -0.18
C LEU A 16 -15.54 1.83 0.18
N PHE A 17 -15.77 2.86 1.01
CA PHE A 17 -17.10 3.16 1.53
C PHE A 17 -17.27 4.63 1.88
N ASP A 18 -18.51 5.06 2.01
CA ASP A 18 -18.87 6.33 2.67
C ASP A 18 -19.35 6.00 4.10
N PRO A 19 -18.81 6.61 5.16
CA PRO A 19 -19.23 6.33 6.54
C PRO A 19 -20.74 6.49 6.75
N GLY A 20 -21.37 7.48 6.09
CA GLY A 20 -22.82 7.68 6.17
C GLY A 20 -23.64 6.67 5.38
N ALA A 21 -23.00 5.86 4.54
CA ALA A 21 -23.62 4.70 3.90
C ALA A 21 -23.59 3.47 4.80
N LEU A 22 -22.80 3.42 5.88
CA LEU A 22 -22.77 2.26 6.79
C LEU A 22 -23.96 2.29 7.77
N PRO A 23 -24.45 1.11 8.23
CA PRO A 23 -25.52 1.07 9.22
C PRO A 23 -25.00 1.48 10.61
N GLY A 24 -25.84 2.12 11.42
CA GLY A 24 -25.44 2.60 12.76
C GLY A 24 -25.04 1.48 13.74
N ASP A 25 -25.43 0.24 13.49
CA ASP A 25 -25.02 -0.95 14.25
C ASP A 25 -23.87 -1.74 13.60
N PHE A 26 -23.19 -1.15 12.60
CA PHE A 26 -22.10 -1.79 11.86
C PHE A 26 -21.03 -2.40 12.77
N GLU A 27 -20.51 -1.64 13.73
CA GLU A 27 -19.45 -2.12 14.64
C GLU A 27 -19.85 -3.40 15.39
N ARG A 28 -21.08 -3.43 15.89
CA ARG A 28 -21.62 -4.60 16.61
C ARG A 28 -21.78 -5.80 15.70
N LEU A 29 -22.25 -5.58 14.47
CA LEU A 29 -22.43 -6.65 13.49
C LEU A 29 -21.07 -7.16 12.98
N PHE A 30 -20.09 -6.28 12.79
CA PHE A 30 -18.74 -6.64 12.35
C PHE A 30 -17.98 -7.42 13.43
N GLN A 31 -18.07 -7.02 14.71
CA GLN A 31 -17.49 -7.74 15.84
C GLN A 31 -18.02 -9.17 16.01
N SER A 32 -19.21 -9.46 15.48
CA SER A 32 -19.74 -10.84 15.47
C SER A 32 -19.02 -11.77 14.48
N GLY A 33 -18.09 -11.22 13.67
CA GLY A 33 -17.28 -11.95 12.71
C GLY A 33 -18.04 -12.38 11.45
N SER A 34 -19.24 -11.83 11.22
CA SER A 34 -20.07 -12.24 10.09
C SER A 34 -19.62 -11.56 8.80
N VAL A 35 -18.88 -12.29 7.96
CA VAL A 35 -18.55 -11.89 6.58
C VAL A 35 -19.81 -11.51 5.78
N GLU A 36 -20.96 -12.08 6.14
CA GLU A 36 -22.26 -11.82 5.50
C GLU A 36 -22.64 -10.33 5.53
N ILE A 37 -22.17 -9.55 6.51
CA ILE A 37 -22.43 -8.10 6.51
C ILE A 37 -21.68 -7.40 5.37
N LEU A 38 -20.42 -7.77 5.13
CA LEU A 38 -19.62 -7.17 4.07
C LEU A 38 -20.20 -7.53 2.71
N GLU A 39 -20.54 -8.80 2.49
CA GLU A 39 -21.22 -9.27 1.27
C GLU A 39 -22.55 -8.55 1.05
N ARG A 40 -23.32 -8.31 2.12
CA ARG A 40 -24.58 -7.58 2.03
C ARG A 40 -24.34 -6.11 1.65
N LEU A 41 -23.39 -5.43 2.31
CA LEU A 41 -23.08 -4.03 2.03
C LEU A 41 -22.52 -3.84 0.61
N ASP A 42 -21.71 -4.78 0.15
CA ASP A 42 -21.17 -4.82 -1.21
C ASP A 42 -22.29 -4.96 -2.24
N ARG A 43 -23.18 -5.94 -2.06
CA ARG A 43 -24.34 -6.16 -2.93
C ARG A 43 -25.33 -5.00 -2.93
N GLU A 44 -25.50 -4.34 -1.79
CA GLU A 44 -26.34 -3.14 -1.64
C GLU A 44 -25.65 -1.86 -2.15
N GLY A 45 -24.39 -1.94 -2.59
CA GLY A 45 -23.60 -0.79 -3.05
C GLY A 45 -23.33 0.24 -1.97
N ARG A 46 -23.39 -0.14 -0.70
CA ARG A 46 -23.11 0.74 0.46
C ARG A 46 -21.63 0.72 0.85
N ALA A 47 -20.93 -0.33 0.46
CA ALA A 47 -19.48 -0.45 0.48
C ALA A 47 -19.05 -1.20 -0.78
N CYS A 48 -17.76 -1.16 -1.10
CA CYS A 48 -17.14 -2.04 -2.07
C CYS A 48 -16.09 -2.85 -1.30
N TRP A 49 -16.31 -4.16 -1.23
CA TRP A 49 -15.46 -5.07 -0.47
C TRP A 49 -14.45 -5.73 -1.40
N ILE A 50 -13.15 -5.49 -1.15
CA ILE A 50 -12.07 -5.90 -2.02
C ILE A 50 -11.21 -6.93 -1.29
N THR A 51 -11.17 -8.16 -1.80
CA THR A 51 -10.27 -9.20 -1.28
C THR A 51 -8.89 -9.10 -1.91
N VAL A 52 -7.85 -9.24 -1.10
CA VAL A 52 -6.44 -9.17 -1.53
C VAL A 52 -5.68 -10.43 -1.10
N ASP A 53 -4.48 -10.65 -1.66
CA ASP A 53 -3.77 -11.94 -1.53
C ASP A 53 -3.00 -12.06 -0.21
N GLY A 54 -2.99 -11.01 0.62
CA GLY A 54 -2.25 -10.99 1.87
C GLY A 54 -2.31 -9.65 2.59
N ASP A 55 -1.71 -9.62 3.77
CA ASP A 55 -1.64 -8.43 4.61
C ASP A 55 -0.57 -7.45 4.08
N GLY A 56 -0.76 -6.17 4.37
CA GLY A 56 0.19 -5.12 4.01
C GLY A 56 -0.44 -3.86 3.44
N GLY A 57 0.40 -3.04 2.82
CA GLY A 57 0.01 -1.75 2.24
C GLY A 57 -0.45 -1.90 0.79
N TYR A 58 -1.54 -1.21 0.47
CA TYR A 58 -2.17 -1.14 -0.84
C TYR A 58 -2.44 0.31 -1.22
N SER A 59 -2.45 0.61 -2.51
CA SER A 59 -2.73 1.95 -3.03
C SER A 59 -3.88 1.91 -4.02
N LEU A 60 -4.81 2.85 -3.89
CA LEU A 60 -5.96 3.06 -4.75
C LEU A 60 -5.82 4.37 -5.54
N HIS A 61 -5.95 4.29 -6.86
CA HIS A 61 -6.17 5.48 -7.69
C HIS A 61 -7.65 5.61 -8.05
N ALA A 62 -8.33 6.62 -7.51
CA ALA A 62 -9.73 6.90 -7.81
C ALA A 62 -9.86 7.99 -8.88
N TYR A 63 -10.58 7.70 -9.97
CA TYR A 63 -10.88 8.61 -11.07
C TYR A 63 -12.37 8.97 -11.04
N ILE A 64 -12.68 10.24 -10.79
CA ILE A 64 -14.06 10.75 -10.68
C ILE A 64 -14.46 11.43 -11.98
N ASP A 65 -15.53 10.93 -12.61
CA ASP A 65 -16.08 11.38 -13.91
C ASP A 65 -15.02 11.48 -15.02
N GLU A 66 -13.94 10.71 -14.88
CA GLU A 66 -12.83 10.65 -15.81
C GLU A 66 -12.57 9.20 -16.21
N ARG A 67 -12.03 9.03 -17.42
CA ARG A 67 -11.62 7.71 -17.88
C ARG A 67 -10.31 7.32 -17.23
N VAL A 68 -10.21 6.04 -16.87
CA VAL A 68 -8.96 5.43 -16.44
C VAL A 68 -7.95 5.50 -17.61
N PRO A 69 -6.70 5.92 -17.38
CA PRO A 69 -5.67 5.90 -18.40
C PRO A 69 -5.53 4.51 -19.04
N ARG A 70 -5.44 4.46 -20.38
CA ARG A 70 -5.39 3.20 -21.15
C ARG A 70 -4.28 2.24 -20.72
N GLU A 71 -3.19 2.77 -20.18
CA GLU A 71 -2.06 1.99 -19.67
C GLU A 71 -2.46 1.18 -18.43
N LEU A 72 -3.24 1.78 -17.52
CA LEU A 72 -3.80 1.11 -16.35
C LEU A 72 -4.88 0.10 -16.75
N GLU A 73 -5.74 0.45 -17.73
CA GLU A 73 -6.78 -0.45 -18.24
C GLU A 73 -6.20 -1.74 -18.84
N ARG A 74 -5.00 -1.70 -19.42
CA ARG A 74 -4.33 -2.90 -19.96
C ARG A 74 -3.81 -3.84 -18.87
N CYS A 75 -3.52 -3.31 -17.69
CA CYS A 75 -3.04 -4.07 -16.54
C CYS A 75 -4.17 -4.44 -15.57
N ALA A 76 -5.37 -3.91 -15.80
CA ALA A 76 -6.57 -4.20 -15.05
C ALA A 76 -7.05 -5.64 -15.33
N VAL A 77 -7.19 -6.42 -14.26
CA VAL A 77 -7.77 -7.76 -14.28
C VAL A 77 -9.18 -7.66 -13.71
N GLU A 78 -10.15 -8.19 -14.47
CA GLU A 78 -11.54 -8.44 -14.07
C GLU A 78 -12.21 -7.29 -13.26
N PRO A 79 -12.80 -6.28 -13.93
CA PRO A 79 -13.49 -5.21 -13.22
C PRO A 79 -14.67 -5.72 -12.42
N GLU A 80 -14.65 -5.46 -11.13
CA GLU A 80 -15.85 -5.50 -10.30
C GLU A 80 -16.63 -4.20 -10.53
N THR A 81 -17.94 -4.33 -10.79
CA THR A 81 -18.80 -3.19 -11.08
C THR A 81 -19.98 -3.18 -10.13
N ILE A 82 -20.12 -2.07 -9.41
CA ILE A 82 -21.28 -1.75 -8.58
C ILE A 82 -22.06 -0.65 -9.29
N GLU A 83 -23.24 -0.98 -9.81
CA GLU A 83 -24.06 -0.06 -10.61
C GLU A 83 -24.61 1.11 -9.80
N GLU A 84 -24.95 0.87 -8.53
CA GLU A 84 -25.50 1.88 -7.62
C GLU A 84 -24.66 1.92 -6.33
N PHE A 85 -23.52 2.58 -6.40
CA PHE A 85 -22.66 2.83 -5.25
C PHE A 85 -23.07 4.13 -4.53
N HIS A 86 -23.47 4.00 -3.26
CA HIS A 86 -24.06 5.07 -2.47
C HIS A 86 -23.01 5.88 -1.71
N VAL A 87 -22.97 7.18 -1.97
CA VAL A 87 -22.04 8.14 -1.35
C VAL A 87 -22.82 9.31 -0.73
N PRO A 88 -23.56 9.08 0.37
CA PRO A 88 -24.48 10.06 0.93
C PRO A 88 -23.82 11.29 1.55
N THR A 89 -22.60 11.18 2.10
CA THR A 89 -21.89 12.32 2.71
C THR A 89 -20.91 12.96 1.74
N GLY A 90 -20.52 12.25 0.69
CA GLY A 90 -19.47 12.68 -0.24
C GLY A 90 -18.07 12.37 0.27
N ARG A 91 -17.91 11.78 1.46
CA ARG A 91 -16.61 11.39 2.02
C ARG A 91 -16.39 9.91 1.76
N LEU A 92 -15.53 9.59 0.80
CA LEU A 92 -15.10 8.22 0.54
C LEU A 92 -13.84 7.89 1.35
N VAL A 93 -13.89 6.76 2.03
CA VAL A 93 -12.81 6.20 2.84
C VAL A 93 -12.35 4.91 2.19
N PHE A 94 -11.04 4.73 2.10
CA PHE A 94 -10.38 3.51 1.66
C PHE A 94 -9.44 3.04 2.76
N ALA A 95 -9.71 1.87 3.32
CA ALA A 95 -8.98 1.30 4.46
C ALA A 95 -9.11 -0.22 4.49
N GLY A 96 -8.33 -0.90 5.35
CA GLY A 96 -8.61 -2.28 5.75
C GLY A 96 -10.05 -2.43 6.26
N SER A 97 -10.70 -3.54 5.92
CA SER A 97 -12.09 -3.81 6.32
C SER A 97 -12.31 -3.80 7.84
N GLU A 98 -11.27 -4.13 8.60
CA GLU A 98 -11.20 -4.09 10.06
C GLU A 98 -11.15 -2.67 10.64
N TYR A 99 -10.89 -1.66 9.81
CA TYR A 99 -10.86 -0.25 10.18
C TYR A 99 -12.05 0.52 9.61
N ALA A 100 -13.10 -0.16 9.15
CA ALA A 100 -14.32 0.48 8.70
C ALA A 100 -15.12 1.04 9.90
N PHE A 101 -15.65 2.25 9.77
CA PHE A 101 -16.39 2.94 10.83
C PHE A 101 -17.56 3.75 10.26
N PRO A 102 -18.70 3.83 10.96
CA PRO A 102 -19.81 4.69 10.55
C PRO A 102 -19.62 6.15 10.99
N GLU A 103 -18.99 6.40 12.14
CA GLU A 103 -18.89 7.74 12.74
C GLU A 103 -17.47 8.09 13.22
N ASP A 104 -16.81 7.21 13.98
CA ASP A 104 -15.53 7.50 14.63
C ASP A 104 -14.32 7.05 13.79
N ASP A 105 -13.51 8.03 13.34
CA ASP A 105 -12.30 7.81 12.55
C ASP A 105 -11.00 7.89 13.36
N ASP A 106 -11.07 7.87 14.69
CA ASP A 106 -9.93 8.05 15.61
C ASP A 106 -8.76 7.11 15.31
N PHE A 107 -9.04 5.85 14.94
CA PHE A 107 -7.98 4.90 14.60
C PHE A 107 -7.18 5.35 13.36
N LEU A 108 -7.86 5.72 12.27
CA LEU A 108 -7.21 6.17 11.04
C LEU A 108 -6.51 7.52 11.22
N ARG A 109 -7.07 8.41 12.07
CA ARG A 109 -6.40 9.67 12.42
C ARG A 109 -5.06 9.44 13.11
N ASN A 110 -4.97 8.42 13.96
CA ASN A 110 -3.73 8.05 14.65
C ASN A 110 -2.80 7.21 13.76
N HIS A 111 -3.33 6.52 12.75
CA HIS A 111 -2.59 5.64 11.84
C HIS A 111 -2.91 5.95 10.36
N PRO A 112 -2.47 7.11 9.83
CA PRO A 112 -2.84 7.57 8.49
C PRO A 112 -2.32 6.71 7.32
N HIS A 113 -1.46 5.74 7.60
CA HIS A 113 -0.98 4.76 6.62
C HIS A 113 -1.92 3.55 6.48
N MET A 114 -2.86 3.38 7.42
CA MET A 114 -3.82 2.26 7.43
C MET A 114 -5.09 2.55 6.61
N GLY A 115 -5.29 3.80 6.20
CA GLY A 115 -6.39 4.21 5.35
C GLY A 115 -6.39 5.70 5.12
N GLY A 116 -7.07 6.12 4.06
CA GLY A 116 -7.23 7.52 3.73
C GLY A 116 -8.62 7.84 3.22
N SER A 117 -8.90 9.13 3.05
CA SER A 117 -10.20 9.58 2.56
C SER A 117 -10.08 10.70 1.55
N PHE A 118 -11.08 10.82 0.70
CA PHE A 118 -11.21 11.87 -0.30
C PHE A 118 -12.66 12.31 -0.43
N LEU A 119 -12.84 13.53 -0.93
CA LEU A 119 -14.15 14.14 -1.07
C LEU A 119 -14.62 14.10 -2.52
N VAL A 120 -15.88 13.75 -2.70
CA VAL A 120 -16.64 13.78 -3.96
C VAL A 120 -17.99 14.44 -3.72
N GLN A 121 -18.75 14.70 -4.78
CA GLN A 121 -20.11 15.19 -4.61
C GLN A 121 -20.99 14.08 -4.01
N PRO A 122 -21.86 14.38 -3.02
CA PRO A 122 -22.82 13.41 -2.53
C PRO A 122 -23.75 12.91 -3.64
N GLY A 123 -24.02 11.60 -3.68
CA GLY A 123 -24.89 11.01 -4.68
C GLY A 123 -24.70 9.50 -4.84
N VAL A 124 -25.21 9.00 -5.97
CA VAL A 124 -25.07 7.61 -6.39
C VAL A 124 -24.19 7.55 -7.63
N TYR A 125 -23.18 6.69 -7.57
CA TYR A 125 -22.17 6.51 -8.61
C TYR A 125 -22.25 5.08 -9.17
N ARG A 126 -21.88 4.92 -10.43
CA ARG A 126 -21.42 3.63 -10.94
C ARG A 126 -19.95 3.51 -10.58
N LEU A 127 -19.62 2.54 -9.73
CA LEU A 127 -18.25 2.26 -9.31
C LEU A 127 -17.71 1.07 -10.12
N ARG A 128 -16.53 1.23 -10.71
CA ARG A 128 -15.78 0.14 -11.31
C ARG A 128 -14.42 0.05 -10.63
N VAL A 129 -14.14 -1.08 -9.99
CA VAL A 129 -12.85 -1.34 -9.34
C VAL A 129 -12.09 -2.37 -10.13
N PHE A 130 -10.82 -2.07 -10.38
CA PHE A 130 -9.90 -2.92 -11.12
C PHE A 130 -8.74 -3.25 -10.21
N ARG A 131 -8.39 -4.54 -10.13
CA ARG A 131 -7.11 -4.95 -9.59
C ARG A 131 -6.09 -4.90 -10.70
N THR A 132 -5.00 -4.17 -10.50
CA THR A 132 -3.91 -4.19 -11.49
C THR A 132 -2.94 -5.30 -11.15
N GLN A 133 -2.67 -6.18 -12.11
CA GLN A 133 -1.55 -7.10 -12.00
C GLN A 133 -0.35 -6.48 -12.70
N TYR A 134 0.42 -5.69 -11.96
CA TYR A 134 1.70 -5.24 -12.46
C TYR A 134 2.71 -6.38 -12.40
N PRO A 135 3.35 -6.72 -13.53
CA PRO A 135 4.47 -7.64 -13.49
C PRO A 135 5.56 -7.04 -12.60
N LYS A 136 5.99 -7.75 -11.55
CA LYS A 136 6.99 -7.22 -10.58
C LYS A 136 8.28 -6.70 -11.24
N HIS A 137 8.61 -7.21 -12.43
CA HIS A 137 9.77 -6.80 -13.22
C HIS A 137 9.56 -5.49 -14.01
N LEU A 138 8.33 -5.02 -14.18
CA LEU A 138 8.01 -3.83 -14.97
C LEU A 138 8.50 -2.55 -14.26
N VAL A 139 8.22 -2.41 -12.96
CA VAL A 139 8.66 -1.26 -12.15
C VAL A 139 10.20 -1.22 -12.09
N GLU A 140 10.83 -2.39 -11.93
CA GLU A 140 12.30 -2.49 -11.95
C GLU A 140 12.89 -2.14 -13.33
N GLN A 141 12.24 -2.56 -14.42
CA GLN A 141 12.65 -2.21 -15.79
C GLN A 141 12.45 -0.72 -16.09
N LEU A 142 11.34 -0.12 -15.67
CA LEU A 142 11.08 1.32 -15.81
C LEU A 142 12.10 2.13 -15.01
N PHE A 143 12.39 1.71 -13.78
CA PHE A 143 13.44 2.32 -12.97
C PHE A 143 14.82 2.16 -13.62
N ARG A 144 15.16 0.98 -14.16
CA ARG A 144 16.42 0.75 -14.88
C ARG A 144 16.57 1.65 -16.13
N ASN A 145 15.47 1.93 -16.82
CA ASN A 145 15.47 2.74 -18.04
C ASN A 145 15.53 4.25 -17.76
N GLN A 146 15.08 4.70 -16.59
CA GLN A 146 15.06 6.12 -16.21
C GLN A 146 16.22 6.52 -15.27
N ALA A 147 16.72 5.60 -14.45
CA ALA A 147 17.82 5.84 -13.53
C ALA A 147 19.16 5.80 -14.25
N SER A 148 20.11 6.63 -13.80
CA SER A 148 21.49 6.48 -14.23
C SER A 148 22.04 5.12 -13.77
N SER A 149 22.94 4.52 -14.54
CA SER A 149 23.50 3.19 -14.21
C SER A 149 24.13 3.12 -12.81
N TRP A 150 24.60 4.26 -12.28
CA TRP A 150 25.14 4.38 -10.93
C TRP A 150 24.07 4.41 -9.83
N GLU A 151 22.95 5.09 -10.05
CA GLU A 151 21.80 5.09 -9.12
C GLU A 151 21.20 3.68 -8.97
N TYR A 152 21.03 2.97 -10.10
CA TYR A 152 20.54 1.58 -10.09
C TYR A 152 21.53 0.64 -9.40
N CYS A 153 22.83 0.78 -9.66
CA CYS A 153 23.86 -0.03 -9.02
C CYS A 153 23.89 0.19 -7.49
N LEU A 154 23.79 1.44 -7.02
CA LEU A 154 23.71 1.74 -5.59
C LEU A 154 22.43 1.22 -4.94
N TRP A 155 21.28 1.32 -5.61
CA TRP A 155 20.03 0.76 -5.11
C TRP A 155 20.09 -0.77 -5.01
N MET A 156 20.54 -1.46 -6.06
CA MET A 156 20.76 -2.92 -6.05
C MET A 156 21.80 -3.35 -5.01
N SER A 157 22.82 -2.53 -4.75
CA SER A 157 23.81 -2.84 -3.72
C SER A 157 23.18 -2.99 -2.34
N MET A 158 22.09 -2.26 -2.04
CA MET A 158 21.39 -2.39 -0.75
C MET A 158 20.75 -3.76 -0.54
N ILE A 159 20.28 -4.42 -1.61
CA ILE A 159 19.74 -5.79 -1.55
C ILE A 159 20.81 -6.78 -1.10
N LEU A 160 22.08 -6.55 -1.46
CA LEU A 160 23.22 -7.37 -1.03
C LEU A 160 23.80 -6.92 0.32
N LEU A 161 23.86 -5.62 0.58
CA LEU A 161 24.47 -5.05 1.78
C LEU A 161 23.66 -5.32 3.05
N ILE A 162 22.33 -5.33 2.98
CA ILE A 162 21.47 -5.62 4.14
C ILE A 162 21.70 -7.03 4.71
N PRO A 163 21.57 -8.13 3.94
CA PRO A 163 21.82 -9.48 4.46
C PRO A 163 23.28 -9.66 4.87
N LEU A 164 24.22 -9.02 4.18
CA LEU A 164 25.64 -9.06 4.53
C LEU A 164 25.92 -8.35 5.87
N ALA A 165 25.28 -7.22 6.14
CA ALA A 165 25.37 -6.53 7.42
C ALA A 165 24.75 -7.36 8.55
N VAL A 166 23.62 -8.03 8.31
CA VAL A 166 23.00 -8.96 9.28
C VAL A 166 23.96 -10.13 9.57
N ALA A 167 24.54 -10.75 8.54
CA ALA A 167 25.52 -11.81 8.70
C ALA A 167 26.78 -11.32 9.45
N ALA A 168 27.24 -10.11 9.15
CA ALA A 168 28.39 -9.51 9.83
C ALA A 168 28.10 -9.23 11.31
N TRP A 169 26.89 -8.78 11.65
CA TRP A 169 26.44 -8.60 13.02
C TRP A 169 26.39 -9.93 13.79
N ILE A 170 25.78 -10.96 13.20
CA ILE A 170 25.75 -12.30 13.79
C ILE A 170 27.18 -12.82 14.02
N GLY A 171 28.06 -12.65 13.02
CA GLY A 171 29.47 -12.99 13.14
C GLY A 171 30.16 -12.25 14.28
N LEU A 172 29.91 -10.95 14.44
CA LEU A 172 30.48 -10.13 15.52
C LEU A 172 29.99 -10.58 16.90
N VAL A 173 28.71 -10.94 17.03
CA VAL A 173 28.13 -11.51 18.26
C VAL A 173 28.76 -12.87 18.57
N VAL A 174 28.87 -13.77 17.59
CA VAL A 174 29.50 -15.09 17.77
C VAL A 174 30.97 -14.94 18.19
N ILE A 175 31.72 -14.03 17.55
CA ILE A 175 33.09 -13.73 17.93
C ILE A 175 33.12 -13.23 19.38
N PHE A 176 32.28 -12.27 19.75
CA PHE A 176 32.24 -11.74 21.12
C PHE A 176 32.07 -12.84 22.19
N PHE A 177 31.18 -13.82 21.96
CA PHE A 177 30.95 -14.92 22.89
C PHE A 177 32.03 -16.02 22.84
N THR A 178 32.61 -16.30 21.68
CA THR A 178 33.61 -17.38 21.50
C THR A 178 35.04 -16.95 21.84
N THR A 179 35.34 -15.65 21.76
CA THR A 179 36.68 -15.10 22.10
C THR A 179 37.02 -15.30 23.59
N VAL A 180 36.02 -15.55 24.44
CA VAL A 180 36.21 -15.90 25.85
C VAL A 180 36.87 -17.28 26.02
N HIS A 181 36.75 -18.19 25.03
CA HIS A 181 37.24 -19.57 25.12
C HIS A 181 38.28 -19.94 24.05
N VAL A 182 38.32 -19.26 22.91
CA VAL A 182 39.23 -19.55 21.79
C VAL A 182 39.77 -18.23 21.22
N PRO A 183 41.08 -18.05 20.99
CA PRO A 183 41.61 -16.85 20.36
C PRO A 183 41.18 -16.80 18.89
N PHE A 184 39.99 -16.25 18.64
CA PHE A 184 39.49 -15.97 17.30
C PHE A 184 40.27 -14.79 16.71
N PRO A 185 40.52 -14.74 15.39
CA PRO A 185 41.25 -13.65 14.74
C PRO A 185 40.54 -12.29 14.92
N SER A 186 40.93 -11.56 15.96
CA SER A 186 40.43 -10.23 16.32
C SER A 186 40.66 -9.18 15.22
N PHE A 187 41.54 -9.45 14.25
CA PHE A 187 41.74 -8.61 13.07
C PHE A 187 40.55 -8.58 12.10
N LEU A 188 39.60 -9.52 12.20
CA LEU A 188 38.38 -9.54 11.37
C LEU A 188 37.27 -8.62 11.90
N ALA A 189 37.32 -8.23 13.18
CA ALA A 189 36.34 -7.34 13.80
C ALA A 189 36.17 -5.97 13.09
N PRO A 190 37.23 -5.23 12.70
CA PRO A 190 37.07 -3.97 11.97
C PRO A 190 36.46 -4.18 10.57
N LEU A 191 36.75 -5.29 9.90
CA LEU A 191 36.17 -5.62 8.59
C LEU A 191 34.65 -5.84 8.73
N LEU A 192 34.23 -6.63 9.72
CA LEU A 192 32.81 -6.88 10.00
C LEU A 192 32.08 -5.60 10.42
N GLY A 193 32.72 -4.74 11.23
CA GLY A 193 32.17 -3.44 11.59
C GLY A 193 31.95 -2.52 10.39
N LEU A 194 32.90 -2.50 9.45
CA LEU A 194 32.78 -1.71 8.22
C LEU A 194 31.66 -2.24 7.31
N VAL A 195 31.55 -3.55 7.17
CA VAL A 195 30.46 -4.21 6.43
C VAL A 195 29.10 -3.88 7.08
N PHE A 196 29.00 -3.93 8.40
CA PHE A 196 27.79 -3.58 9.15
C PHE A 196 27.41 -2.09 9.02
N ALA A 197 28.40 -1.19 8.97
CA ALA A 197 28.16 0.25 8.82
C ALA A 197 27.83 0.67 7.39
N SER A 198 28.19 -0.14 6.38
CA SER A 198 28.00 0.18 4.97
C SER A 198 26.56 0.49 4.54
N PRO A 199 25.49 -0.22 4.98
CA PRO A 199 24.12 0.13 4.63
C PRO A 199 23.70 1.49 5.23
N PHE A 200 24.20 1.84 6.41
CA PHE A 200 23.93 3.13 7.05
C PHE A 200 24.63 4.28 6.32
N LEU A 201 25.86 4.07 5.87
CA LEU A 201 26.61 5.03 5.07
C LEU A 201 25.94 5.25 3.71
N VAL A 202 25.56 4.17 3.02
CA VAL A 202 24.86 4.23 1.72
C VAL A 202 23.51 4.93 1.87
N ARG A 203 22.74 4.67 2.95
CA ARG A 203 21.47 5.35 3.22
C ARG A 203 21.61 6.87 3.38
N ARG A 204 22.78 7.37 3.80
CA ARG A 204 23.03 8.80 3.94
C ARG A 204 23.37 9.49 2.62
N LEU A 205 23.76 8.76 1.59
CA LEU A 205 24.09 9.34 0.28
C LEU A 205 22.83 9.97 -0.35
N GLU A 206 22.96 11.20 -0.84
CA GLU A 206 21.88 11.92 -1.52
C GLU A 206 21.43 11.19 -2.78
N THR A 207 22.36 10.54 -3.48
CA THR A 207 22.08 9.73 -4.67
C THR A 207 21.18 8.54 -4.36
N TYR A 208 21.40 7.87 -3.22
CA TYR A 208 20.53 6.77 -2.79
C TYR A 208 19.15 7.30 -2.37
N ARG A 209 19.09 8.43 -1.66
CA ARG A 209 17.81 9.06 -1.28
C ARG A 209 17.00 9.48 -2.51
N SER A 210 17.63 10.11 -3.49
CA SER A 210 16.98 10.50 -4.74
C SER A 210 16.53 9.28 -5.57
N ALA A 211 17.37 8.24 -5.67
CA ALA A 211 17.02 6.98 -6.30
C ALA A 211 15.81 6.31 -5.62
N LYS A 212 15.80 6.29 -4.28
CA LYS A 212 14.68 5.78 -3.48
C LYS A 212 13.41 6.60 -3.69
N GLU A 213 13.49 7.93 -3.65
CA GLU A 213 12.35 8.81 -3.89
C GLU A 213 11.76 8.63 -5.29
N ARG A 214 12.61 8.48 -6.33
CA ARG A 214 12.15 8.18 -7.69
C ARG A 214 11.51 6.82 -7.80
N PHE A 215 12.09 5.79 -7.18
CA PHE A 215 11.49 4.46 -7.15
C PHE A 215 10.12 4.49 -6.46
N THR A 216 10.02 5.14 -5.30
CA THR A 216 8.74 5.33 -4.58
C THR A 216 7.74 6.16 -5.39
N SER A 217 8.20 7.15 -6.15
CA SER A 217 7.33 7.93 -7.05
C SER A 217 6.78 7.08 -8.19
N LEU A 218 7.60 6.22 -8.79
CA LEU A 218 7.17 5.29 -9.84
C LEU A 218 6.20 4.24 -9.29
N GLU A 219 6.48 3.72 -8.10
CA GLU A 219 5.58 2.78 -7.41
C GLU A 219 4.22 3.43 -7.13
N ARG A 220 4.20 4.72 -6.75
CA ARG A 220 2.96 5.52 -6.63
C ARG A 220 2.24 5.79 -7.95
N GLU A 221 2.89 5.66 -9.09
CA GLU A 221 2.22 5.78 -10.39
C GLU A 221 1.56 4.46 -10.83
N HIS A 222 1.95 3.34 -10.20
CA HIS A 222 1.48 1.99 -10.48
C HIS A 222 0.69 1.42 -9.29
N PRO A 223 -0.57 1.86 -9.11
CA PRO A 223 -1.34 1.49 -7.93
C PRO A 223 -1.72 0.02 -7.98
N ALA A 224 -1.91 -0.64 -6.84
CA ALA A 224 -2.47 -2.00 -6.81
C ALA A 224 -3.95 -2.05 -7.26
N LEU A 225 -4.70 -0.98 -6.99
CA LEU A 225 -6.13 -0.87 -7.26
C LEU A 225 -6.45 0.43 -7.99
N VAL A 226 -7.41 0.37 -8.90
CA VAL A 226 -7.95 1.53 -9.59
C VAL A 226 -9.46 1.54 -9.41
N ALA A 227 -10.02 2.66 -8.96
CA ALA A 227 -11.46 2.89 -8.91
C ALA A 227 -11.85 3.95 -9.95
N GLN A 228 -12.90 3.68 -10.69
CA GLN A 228 -13.56 4.65 -11.56
C GLN A 228 -14.96 4.91 -11.00
N LEU A 229 -15.26 6.17 -10.69
CA LEU A 229 -16.58 6.59 -10.23
C LEU A 229 -17.21 7.48 -11.30
N GLU A 230 -18.35 7.05 -11.84
CA GLU A 230 -19.16 7.81 -12.78
C GLU A 230 -20.47 8.22 -12.08
N CYS A 231 -20.73 9.52 -11.94
CA CYS A 231 -21.94 9.99 -11.25
C CYS A 231 -23.20 9.62 -12.05
N VAL A 232 -24.11 8.87 -11.41
CA VAL A 232 -25.39 8.44 -12.01
C VAL A 232 -26.54 9.33 -11.54
N ARG A 233 -26.57 9.67 -10.24
CA ARG A 233 -27.58 10.56 -9.65
C ARG A 233 -26.95 11.44 -8.56
N PRO A 234 -26.91 12.77 -8.70
CA PRO A 234 -26.50 13.64 -7.60
C PRO A 234 -27.57 13.68 -6.50
N ASN A 235 -27.16 13.73 -5.24
CA ASN A 235 -28.07 14.07 -4.14
C ASN A 235 -28.21 15.60 -4.10
N HIS A 236 -29.43 16.09 -4.33
CA HIS A 236 -29.79 17.51 -4.25
C HIS A 236 -30.14 17.93 -2.83
#